data_AF-A0A377UVH2-F1
#
_entry.id   AF-A0A377UVH2-F1
#
_cell.length_a   1.000
_cell.length_b   1.000
_cell.length_c   1.000
_cell.angle_alpha   90.00
_cell.angle_beta   90.00
_cell.angle_gamma   90.00
#
_symmetry.space_group_name_H-M   'P 1'
#
loop_
_entity.id
_entity.type
_entity.pdbx_description
1 polymer ?
#
loop_
_entity_poly.entity_id
_entity_poly.type
_entity_poly.pdbx_seq_one_letter_code
_entity_poly.pdbx_strand_id
1 'polypeptide(L)' 'MADYQGKKVVIIGLGMTGLSCVDFFMARGVTPRVMDTRVAPPGAG' A
#
# COMPACT_ATOMS: atom_id res chain seq x y z
N MET A 1 -11.81 -8.25 -12.49
CA MET A 1 -10.74 -7.83 -11.54
C MET A 1 -10.64 -8.87 -10.44
N ALA A 2 -9.44 -9.15 -9.94
CA ALA A 2 -9.26 -10.11 -8.85
C ALA A 2 -9.89 -9.58 -7.54
N ASP A 3 -10.43 -10.49 -6.74
CA ASP A 3 -10.89 -10.20 -5.38
C ASP A 3 -9.71 -10.33 -4.39
N TYR A 4 -9.46 -9.24 -3.65
CA TYR A 4 -8.36 -9.12 -2.70
C TYR A 4 -8.85 -9.13 -1.24
N GLN A 5 -10.15 -9.27 -0.98
CA GLN A 5 -10.66 -9.34 0.38
C GLN A 5 -10.07 -10.53 1.15
N GLY A 6 -9.69 -10.26 2.40
CA GLY A 6 -9.05 -11.25 3.28
C GLY A 6 -7.64 -11.68 2.86
N LYS A 7 -7.08 -11.12 1.78
CA LYS A 7 -5.69 -11.41 1.35
C LYS A 7 -4.70 -10.54 2.11
N LYS A 8 -3.53 -11.10 2.42
CA LYS A 8 -2.39 -10.34 2.94
C LYS A 8 -1.67 -9.69 1.78
N VAL A 9 -1.73 -8.37 1.70
CA VAL A 9 -1.08 -7.57 0.65
C VAL A 9 0.11 -6.83 1.26
N VAL A 10 1.27 -6.92 0.61
CA VAL A 10 2.46 -6.14 0.96
C VAL A 10 2.82 -5.25 -0.22
N ILE A 11 3.00 -3.96 0.05
CA ILE A 11 3.48 -2.96 -0.91
C ILE A 11 4.91 -2.61 -0.53
N ILE A 12 5.83 -2.72 -1.48
CA ILE A 12 7.25 -2.40 -1.30
C ILE A 12 7.54 -1.09 -2.03
N GLY A 13 8.01 -0.09 -1.28
CA GLY A 13 8.21 1.28 -1.72
C GLY A 13 6.95 2.14 -1.54
N LEU A 14 7.12 3.28 -0.88
CA LEU A 14 6.14 4.35 -0.64
C LEU A 14 6.47 5.59 -1.48
N GLY A 15 6.81 5.37 -2.76
CA GLY A 15 6.81 6.44 -3.77
C GLY A 15 5.40 6.76 -4.27
N MET A 16 5.29 7.52 -5.35
CA MET A 16 3.99 7.87 -5.96
C MET A 16 3.16 6.64 -6.34
N THR A 17 3.77 5.66 -7.00
CA THR A 17 3.09 4.41 -7.37
C THR A 17 2.70 3.60 -6.13
N GLY A 18 3.59 3.49 -5.13
CA GLY A 18 3.31 2.79 -3.88
C GLY A 18 2.11 3.37 -3.14
N LEU A 19 2.04 4.71 -3.05
CA LEU A 19 0.91 5.41 -2.46
C LEU A 19 -0.39 5.18 -3.24
N SER A 20 -0.35 5.24 -4.57
CA SER A 20 -1.53 4.94 -5.39
C SER A 20 -2.04 3.50 -5.19
N CYS A 21 -1.13 2.55 -4.91
CA CYS A 21 -1.50 1.18 -4.56
C CYS A 21 -2.15 1.12 -3.17
N VAL A 22 -1.65 1.87 -2.19
CA VAL A 22 -2.27 1.98 -0.85
C VAL A 22 -3.71 2.48 -0.98
N ASP A 23 -3.91 3.59 -1.68
CA ASP A 23 -5.24 4.17 -1.91
C ASP A 23 -6.17 3.19 -2.63
N PHE A 24 -5.67 2.51 -3.66
CA PHE A 24 -6.42 1.50 -4.40
C PHE A 24 -6.93 0.36 -3.50
N PHE A 25 -6.09 -0.15 -2.60
CA PHE A 25 -6.45 -1.26 -1.71
C PHE A 25 -7.33 -0.80 -0.54
N MET A 26 -7.03 0.37 0.04
CA MET A 26 -7.83 0.93 1.12
C MET A 26 -9.26 1.24 0.67
N ALA A 27 -9.44 1.80 -0.53
CA ALA A 27 -10.76 2.04 -1.12
C ALA A 27 -11.60 0.76 -1.32
N ARG A 28 -10.98 -0.42 -1.23
CA ARG A 28 -11.62 -1.74 -1.37
C ARG A 28 -11.71 -2.51 -0.04
N GLY A 29 -11.46 -1.83 1.08
CA GLY A 29 -11.51 -2.44 2.42
C GLY A 29 -10.35 -3.38 2.73
N VAL A 30 -9.27 -3.33 1.95
CA VAL A 30 -8.04 -4.11 2.20
C VAL A 30 -7.04 -3.21 2.91
N THR A 31 -6.50 -3.67 4.04
CA THR A 31 -5.42 -2.96 4.75
C THR A 31 -4.06 -3.57 4.36
N PRO A 32 -3.32 -2.97 3.41
CA PRO A 32 -2.02 -3.48 3.03
C PRO A 32 -0.97 -3.18 4.11
N ARG A 33 0.08 -4.01 4.19
CA ARG A 33 1.31 -3.66 4.89
C ARG A 33 2.26 -2.98 3.91
N VAL A 34 2.91 -1.92 4.36
CA VAL A 34 3.87 -1.15 3.56
C VAL A 34 5.28 -1.37 4.10
N MET A 35 6.26 -1.43 3.20
CA MET A 35 7.68 -1.52 3.55
C MET A 35 8.47 -0.55 2.67
N ASP A 36 9.30 0.29 3.27
CA ASP A 36 10.21 1.20 2.56
C ASP A 36 11.57 1.20 3.28
N THR A 37 12.66 1.36 2.54
CA THR A 37 14.01 1.43 3.12
C THR A 37 14.33 2.80 3.68
N ARG A 38 13.60 3.83 3.24
CA ARG A 38 13.74 5.19 3.74
C ARG A 38 13.08 5.28 5.11
N VAL A 39 13.75 5.96 6.03
CA VAL A 39 13.19 6.25 7.37
C VAL A 39 11.95 7.15 7.27
N ALA A 40 11.95 8.09 6.32
CA ALA A 40 10.83 9.00 6.05
C ALA A 40 10.47 8.98 4.56
N PRO A 41 9.63 8.03 4.11
CA PRO A 41 9.12 8.03 2.75
C PRO A 41 8.04 9.11 2.55
N PRO A 42 7.78 9.53 1.30
CA PRO A 42 6.82 10.60 0.95
C PRO A 42 5.39 10.50 1.50
N GLY A 43 4.96 9.36 2.05
CA GLY A 43 3.63 9.19 2.67
C GLY A 43 3.65 8.70 4.12
N ALA A 44 4.77 8.87 4.84
CA ALA A 44 4.85 8.60 6.27
C ALA A 44 4.57 9.84 7.15
N GLY A 45 4.19 10.96 6.53
CA GLY A 45 3.82 12.21 7.20
C GLY A 45 2.32 12.34 7.42
#